data_AF-A0A8C1SEE0-F1
#
_entry.id   AF-A0A8C1SEE0-F1
#
_cell.length_a   1.000
_cell.length_b   1.000
_cell.length_c   1.000
_cell.angle_alpha   90.00
_cell.angle_beta   90.00
_cell.angle_gamma   90.00
#
_symmetry.space_group_name_H-M   'P 1'
#
loop_
_entity.id
_entity.type
_entity.pdbx_description
1 polymer ?
#
loop_
_entity_poly.entity_id
_entity_poly.type
_entity_poly.pdbx_seq_one_letter_code
_entity_poly.pdbx_strand_id
1 'polypeptide(L)'
;MLNMCLAKDLLNPSFDFERRQHKKKRLVQSPNSYFMDVKCPGCYKITTVFSHAQTVVLCVGCSTVLCQPTGGKARLTEGVYLLNDVYVYLPVWVVLLNRT
;
A
#
# COMPACT_ATOMS: atom_id res chain seq x y z
N MET A 1 -0.20 37.57 -20.89
CA MET A 1 0.35 37.45 -19.52
C MET A 1 -0.69 37.97 -18.53
N LEU A 2 -1.57 37.10 -18.02
CA LEU A 2 -2.35 37.34 -16.80
C LEU A 2 -2.50 35.99 -16.12
N ASN A 3 -1.43 35.52 -15.47
CA ASN A 3 -1.55 34.39 -14.54
C ASN A 3 -1.91 34.98 -13.18
N MET A 4 -3.15 35.46 -13.06
CA MET A 4 -3.70 35.89 -11.79
C MET A 4 -3.83 34.65 -10.90
N CYS A 5 -3.10 34.67 -9.78
CA CYS A 5 -3.29 33.82 -8.60
C CYS A 5 -4.68 34.06 -7.96
N LEU A 6 -5.75 33.91 -8.73
CA LEU A 6 -7.12 34.17 -8.33
C LEU A 6 -7.61 32.93 -7.55
N ALA A 7 -7.49 32.99 -6.22
CA ALA A 7 -8.05 32.07 -5.22
C ALA A 7 -7.98 30.55 -5.53
N LYS A 8 -7.04 29.85 -4.87
CA LYS A 8 -7.05 28.38 -4.84
C LYS A 8 -8.23 27.90 -4.00
N ASP A 9 -9.12 27.11 -4.58
CA ASP A 9 -10.19 26.44 -3.81
C ASP A 9 -9.54 25.47 -2.81
N LEU A 10 -9.64 25.80 -1.53
CA LEU A 10 -9.07 25.02 -0.42
C LEU A 10 -10.00 23.89 0.03
N LEU A 11 -11.29 24.00 -0.28
CA LEU A 11 -12.29 23.03 0.17
C LEU A 11 -12.38 21.86 -0.81
N ASN A 12 -12.15 22.11 -2.11
CA ASN A 12 -12.20 21.08 -3.16
C ASN A 12 -10.93 21.07 -4.02
N PRO A 13 -9.77 20.67 -3.46
CA PRO A 13 -8.55 20.53 -4.23
C PRO A 13 -8.69 19.43 -5.31
N SER A 14 -7.97 19.58 -6.43
CA SER A 14 -7.94 18.54 -7.46
C SER A 14 -7.18 17.29 -6.99
N PHE A 15 -7.59 16.12 -7.49
CA PHE A 15 -6.97 14.83 -7.14
C PHE A 15 -5.45 14.80 -7.39
N ASP A 16 -5.00 15.37 -8.51
CA ASP A 16 -3.57 15.45 -8.82
C ASP A 16 -2.79 16.33 -7.83
N PHE A 17 -3.44 17.37 -7.29
CA PHE A 17 -2.85 18.24 -6.28
C PHE A 17 -2.70 17.48 -4.96
N GLU A 18 -3.73 16.76 -4.50
CA GLU A 18 -3.69 15.99 -3.26
C GLU A 18 -2.65 14.86 -3.27
N ARG A 19 -2.45 14.21 -4.43
CA ARG A 19 -1.44 13.14 -4.60
C ARG A 19 -0.01 13.65 -4.45
N ARG A 20 0.25 14.89 -4.87
CA ARG A 20 1.56 15.55 -4.75
C ARG A 20 1.83 16.05 -3.33
N GLN A 21 0.78 16.31 -2.55
CA GLN A 21 0.94 16.72 -1.16
C GLN A 21 1.51 15.59 -0.29
N HIS A 22 2.32 15.99 0.69
CA HIS A 22 2.77 15.09 1.74
C HIS A 22 1.57 14.55 2.52
N LYS A 23 1.61 13.28 2.94
CA LYS A 23 0.49 12.56 3.59
C LYS A 23 -0.17 13.30 4.78
N LYS A 24 0.59 14.13 5.52
CA LYS A 24 0.09 14.94 6.66
C LYS A 24 -0.50 16.31 6.25
N LYS A 25 -0.22 16.77 5.03
CA LYS A 25 -0.60 18.09 4.49
C LYS A 25 -1.78 18.04 3.50
N ARG A 26 -2.37 16.86 3.32
CA ARG A 26 -3.62 16.70 2.56
C ARG A 26 -4.79 17.28 3.36
N LEU A 27 -5.90 17.57 2.68
CA LEU A 27 -7.13 18.06 3.31
C LEU A 27 -7.58 17.08 4.42
N VAL A 28 -7.59 15.80 4.10
CA VAL A 28 -7.76 14.70 5.07
C VAL A 28 -6.51 13.82 5.03
N GLN A 29 -5.96 13.52 6.20
CA GLN A 29 -4.76 12.72 6.31
C GLN A 29 -5.04 11.26 5.95
N SER A 30 -4.26 10.71 5.03
CA SER A 30 -4.33 9.31 4.62
C SER A 30 -2.94 8.71 4.47
N PRO A 31 -2.72 7.45 4.89
CA PRO A 31 -1.44 6.78 4.71
C PRO A 31 -1.18 6.50 3.23
N ASN A 32 0.10 6.45 2.84
CA ASN A 32 0.54 6.01 1.50
C ASN A 32 0.82 4.49 1.44
N SER A 33 0.79 3.82 2.59
CA SER A 33 0.99 2.38 2.72
C SER A 33 -0.32 1.63 2.45
N TYR A 34 -0.21 0.37 2.04
CA TYR A 34 -1.33 -0.47 1.64
C TYR A 34 -0.97 -1.94 1.88
N PHE A 35 -1.98 -2.80 1.90
CA PHE A 35 -1.81 -4.26 1.88
C PHE A 35 -1.91 -4.76 0.44
N MET A 36 -1.17 -5.82 0.12
CA MET A 36 -1.17 -6.48 -1.17
C MET A 36 -1.29 -7.99 -0.99
N ASP A 37 -1.99 -8.63 -1.90
CA ASP A 37 -2.00 -10.08 -2.00
C ASP A 37 -0.92 -10.58 -2.96
N VAL A 38 -0.08 -11.44 -2.39
CA VAL A 38 1.14 -11.95 -3.00
C VAL A 38 0.99 -13.45 -3.18
N LYS A 39 1.12 -13.93 -4.41
CA LYS A 39 1.05 -15.36 -4.74
C LYS A 39 2.46 -15.93 -4.83
N CYS A 40 2.73 -16.95 -4.03
CA CYS A 40 4.00 -17.65 -4.07
C CYS A 40 4.10 -18.57 -5.31
N PRO A 41 5.26 -18.63 -6.00
CA PRO A 41 5.45 -19.50 -7.16
C PRO A 41 5.45 -21.00 -6.83
N GLY A 42 5.82 -21.40 -5.61
CA GLY A 42 5.89 -22.81 -5.22
C GLY A 42 4.60 -23.33 -4.58
N CYS A 43 4.14 -22.67 -3.51
CA CYS A 43 2.98 -23.12 -2.73
C CYS A 43 1.62 -22.73 -3.37
N TYR A 44 1.61 -21.85 -4.38
CA TYR A 44 0.42 -21.17 -4.98
C TYR A 44 -0.56 -20.54 -3.97
N LYS A 45 -0.24 -20.54 -2.68
CA LYS A 45 -0.99 -19.90 -1.61
C LYS A 45 -0.85 -18.39 -1.72
N ILE A 46 -1.94 -17.72 -1.38
CA ILE A 46 -2.04 -16.26 -1.35
C ILE A 46 -1.74 -15.81 0.08
N THR A 47 -0.82 -14.86 0.21
CA THR A 47 -0.46 -14.24 1.48
C THR A 47 -0.61 -12.73 1.38
N THR A 48 -1.30 -12.15 2.37
CA THR A 48 -1.45 -10.71 2.55
C THR A 48 -0.14 -10.12 3.10
N VAL A 49 0.49 -9.21 2.37
CA VAL A 49 1.77 -8.58 2.72
C VAL A 49 1.59 -7.06 2.85
N PHE A 50 2.19 -6.46 3.87
CA PHE A 50 2.21 -5.01 4.03
C PHE A 50 3.28 -4.36 3.14
N SER A 51 2.94 -3.27 2.46
CA SER A 51 3.84 -2.67 1.46
C SER A 51 5.14 -2.09 2.01
N HIS A 52 5.18 -1.75 3.29
CA HIS A 52 6.39 -1.27 3.99
C HIS A 52 6.75 -2.23 5.14
N ALA A 53 6.66 -3.54 4.90
CA ALA A 53 7.01 -4.55 5.89
C ALA A 53 8.44 -4.35 6.40
N GLN A 54 8.60 -4.34 7.74
CA GLN A 54 9.90 -4.21 8.41
C GLN A 54 10.60 -5.56 8.62
N THR A 55 9.84 -6.65 8.56
CA THR A 55 10.33 -8.02 8.73
C THR A 55 10.34 -8.76 7.40
N VAL A 56 11.17 -9.79 7.31
CA VAL A 56 11.15 -10.73 6.19
C VAL A 56 9.86 -11.54 6.28
N VAL A 57 9.06 -11.55 5.20
CA VAL A 57 7.79 -12.28 5.15
C VAL A 57 7.99 -13.61 4.42
N LEU A 58 7.51 -14.70 5.02
CA LEU A 58 7.66 -16.07 4.52
C LEU A 58 6.29 -16.65 4.07
N CYS A 59 6.24 -17.50 3.04
CA CYS A 59 5.02 -18.29 2.74
C CYS A 59 4.76 -19.26 3.90
N VAL A 60 3.52 -19.32 4.38
CA VAL A 60 3.08 -20.25 5.44
C VAL A 60 3.22 -21.73 5.01
N GLY A 61 3.21 -22.02 3.71
CA GLY A 61 3.29 -23.39 3.18
C GLY A 61 4.71 -23.88 2.88
N CYS A 62 5.51 -23.09 2.17
CA CYS A 62 6.82 -23.52 1.66
C CYS A 62 8.02 -22.79 2.29
N SER A 63 7.78 -21.93 3.29
CA SER A 63 8.80 -21.14 4.00
C SER A 63 9.71 -20.30 3.09
N THR A 64 9.31 -20.09 1.83
CA THR A 64 10.04 -19.26 0.88
C THR A 64 9.88 -17.79 1.24
N VAL A 65 10.97 -17.03 1.09
CA VAL A 65 10.97 -15.58 1.29
C VAL A 65 10.15 -14.91 0.19
N LEU A 66 9.12 -14.17 0.58
CA LEU A 66 8.23 -13.43 -0.32
C LEU A 66 8.67 -11.98 -0.52
N CYS A 67 9.13 -11.34 0.56
CA CYS A 67 9.69 -10.00 0.49
C CYS A 67 10.79 -9.76 1.54
N GLN A 68 11.71 -8.87 1.19
CA GLN A 68 12.76 -8.36 2.07
C GLN A 68 12.46 -6.92 2.49
N PRO A 69 12.67 -6.55 3.76
CA PRO A 69 12.45 -5.21 4.24
C PRO A 69 13.48 -4.24 3.64
N THR A 70 13.04 -3.01 3.36
CA THR A 70 13.92 -1.91 2.92
C THR A 70 13.57 -0.65 3.72
N GLY A 71 14.31 0.44 3.52
CA GLY A 71 13.96 1.75 4.11
C GLY A 71 12.64 2.35 3.59
N GLY A 72 12.04 1.77 2.55
CA GLY A 72 10.79 2.23 1.95
C GLY A 72 9.83 1.08 1.69
N LYS A 73 9.43 0.89 0.43
CA LYS A 73 8.59 -0.24 0.05
C LYS A 73 9.40 -1.54 0.11
N ALA A 74 8.81 -2.59 0.67
CA ALA A 74 9.43 -3.90 0.74
C ALA A 74 9.78 -4.41 -0.68
N ARG A 75 10.93 -5.06 -0.81
CA ARG A 75 11.39 -5.66 -2.06
C ARG A 75 10.82 -7.06 -2.19
N LEU A 76 10.01 -7.30 -3.22
CA LEU A 76 9.47 -8.63 -3.51
C LEU A 76 10.56 -9.53 -4.11
N THR A 77 10.49 -10.83 -3.80
CA THR A 77 11.36 -11.84 -4.41
C THR A 77 10.98 -12.04 -5.89
N GLU A 78 11.97 -12.34 -6.72
CA GLU A 78 11.75 -12.65 -8.15
C GLU A 78 10.84 -13.87 -8.32
N GLY A 79 9.93 -13.83 -9.31
CA GLY A 79 8.99 -14.92 -9.60
C GLY A 79 7.71 -14.93 -8.73
N VAL A 80 7.53 -13.93 -7.87
CA VAL A 80 6.32 -13.76 -7.07
C VAL A 80 5.30 -12.91 -7.84
N TYR A 81 4.03 -13.35 -7.87
CA TYR A 81 2.98 -12.65 -8.62
C TYR A 81 2.14 -11.75 -7.71
N LEU A 82 1.87 -10.53 -8.17
CA LEU A 82 0.88 -9.65 -7.58
C LEU A 82 -0.48 -9.94 -8.22
N LEU A 83 -1.45 -10.38 -7.41
CA LEU A 83 -2.79 -10.71 -7.91
C LEU A 83 -3.71 -9.49 -8.01
N ASN A 84 -3.29 -8.34 -7.46
CA ASN A 84 -4.07 -7.11 -7.32
C ASN A 84 -5.30 -7.29 -6.43
N ASP A 85 -5.13 -7.04 -5.14
CA ASP A 85 -6.14 -6.37 -4.33
C ASP A 85 -5.42 -5.36 -3.43
N VAL A 86 -5.28 -4.14 -3.94
CA VAL A 86 -4.86 -3.00 -3.13
C VAL A 86 -6.04 -2.68 -2.22
N TYR A 87 -6.13 -3.36 -1.07
CA TYR A 87 -7.10 -3.03 -0.03
C TYR A 87 -6.72 -1.66 0.55
N VAL A 88 -7.11 -0.58 -0.14
CA VAL A 88 -7.00 0.82 0.34
C VAL A 88 -8.14 1.13 1.33
N TYR A 89 -9.14 0.26 1.45
CA TYR A 89 -10.42 0.58 2.08
C TYR A 89 -10.94 -0.45 3.09
N LEU A 90 -10.07 -1.07 3.90
CA LEU A 90 -10.56 -1.63 5.16
C LEU A 90 -9.93 -0.85 6.32
N PRO A 91 -10.74 -0.19 7.18
CA PRO A 91 -10.22 0.30 8.45
C PRO A 91 -9.56 -0.91 9.13
N VAL A 92 -8.35 -0.70 9.66
CA VAL A 92 -7.43 -1.74 10.16
C VAL A 92 -8.10 -2.76 11.11
N TRP A 93 -9.27 -2.44 11.66
CA TRP A 93 -10.14 -3.31 12.46
C TRP A 93 -10.88 -4.43 11.70
N VAL A 94 -11.22 -4.28 10.42
CA VAL A 94 -12.06 -5.28 9.70
C VAL A 94 -11.24 -6.47 9.19
N VAL A 95 -9.96 -6.29 8.84
CA VAL A 95 -9.10 -7.41 8.40
C VAL A 95 -8.70 -8.33 9.56
N LEU A 96 -8.67 -7.80 10.79
CA LEU A 96 -8.43 -8.60 12.00
C LEU A 96 -9.67 -9.38 12.45
N LEU A 97 -10.88 -8.95 12.09
CA LEU A 97 -12.13 -9.61 12.52
C LEU A 97 -12.56 -10.79 11.63
N ASN A 98 -12.12 -10.85 10.38
CA ASN A 98 -12.45 -11.95 9.46
C ASN A 98 -11.36 -13.05 9.38
N ARG A 99 -10.46 -13.11 10.38
CA ARG A 99 -9.40 -14.13 10.46
C ARG A 99 -9.32 -14.86 11.81
N THR A 100 -10.38 -14.78 12.61
CA THR A 100 -10.65 -15.64 13.77
C THR A 100 -11.97 -16.37 13.59
#